data_AF-A0A4R8IDE5-F1
#
_entry.id   AF-A0A4R8IDE5-F1
#
_cell.length_a   1.000
_cell.length_b   1.000
_cell.length_c   1.000
_cell.angle_alpha   90.00
_cell.angle_beta   90.00
_cell.angle_gamma   90.00
#
_symmetry.space_group_name_H-M   'P 1'
#
loop_
_entity.id
_entity.type
_entity.pdbx_description
1 polymer ?
#
loop_
_entity_poly.entity_id
_entity_poly.type
_entity_poly.pdbx_seq_one_letter_code
_entity_poly.pdbx_strand_id
1 'polypeptide(L)'
;MKKSVYQTIISLLILVIVMSVFAVVNIQVSLTYETENMKDCISLISGRNLCQELLVSKIIIVICLIVVSGMLSFRSRIVKD
;
A
#
# COMPACT_ATOMS: atom_id res chain seq x y z
N MET A 1 -23.08 8.16 6.31
CA MET A 1 -22.88 6.84 5.65
C MET A 1 -23.44 5.77 6.56
N LYS A 2 -24.10 4.74 6.02
CA LYS A 2 -24.53 3.58 6.82
C LYS A 2 -23.29 2.93 7.46
N LYS A 3 -23.42 2.52 8.73
CA LYS A 3 -22.32 1.92 9.51
C LYS A 3 -21.65 0.74 8.81
N SER A 4 -22.44 -0.14 8.18
CA SER A 4 -21.93 -1.27 7.40
C SER A 4 -20.99 -0.84 6.27
N VAL A 5 -21.40 0.14 5.45
CA VAL A 5 -20.57 0.64 4.34
C VAL A 5 -19.27 1.25 4.85
N TYR A 6 -19.33 2.02 5.95
CA TYR A 6 -18.15 2.60 6.57
C TYR A 6 -17.16 1.52 7.05
N GLN A 7 -17.66 0.47 7.69
CA GLN A 7 -16.85 -0.65 8.14
C GLN A 7 -16.24 -1.43 6.98
N THR A 8 -16.99 -1.65 5.90
CA THR A 8 -16.49 -2.29 4.68
C THR A 8 -15.36 -1.48 4.06
N ILE A 9 -15.50 -0.15 3.95
CA ILE A 9 -14.44 0.72 3.40
C ILE A 9 -13.18 0.66 4.27
N ILE A 10 -13.31 0.78 5.60
CA ILE A 10 -12.16 0.67 6.49
C ILE A 10 -11.47 -0.69 6.36
N SER A 11 -12.26 -1.77 6.34
CA SER A 11 -11.69 -3.11 6.19
C SER A 11 -10.94 -3.28 4.86
N LEU A 12 -11.47 -2.70 3.78
CA LEU A 12 -10.81 -2.70 2.47
C LEU A 12 -9.51 -1.89 2.50
N LEU A 13 -9.50 -0.71 3.13
CA LEU A 13 -8.31 0.12 3.27
C LEU A 13 -7.21 -0.59 4.08
N ILE A 14 -7.58 -1.28 5.17
CA ILE A 14 -6.63 -2.08 5.95
C ILE A 14 -6.05 -3.21 5.09
N LEU A 15 -6.90 -3.90 4.32
CA LEU A 15 -6.44 -4.95 3.41
C LEU A 15 -5.45 -4.39 2.36
N VAL A 16 -5.75 -3.24 1.76
CA VAL A 16 -4.85 -2.57 0.80
C VAL A 16 -3.50 -2.24 1.45
N ILE A 17 -3.49 -1.75 2.70
CA ILE A 17 -2.24 -1.48 3.43
C ILE A 17 -1.43 -2.76 3.60
N VAL A 18 -2.05 -3.85 4.06
CA VAL A 18 -1.38 -5.14 4.26
C VAL A 18 -0.79 -5.65 2.95
N MET A 19 -1.56 -5.64 1.87
CA MET A 19 -1.10 -6.07 0.54
C MET A 19 0.05 -5.20 0.02
N SER A 20 0.01 -3.89 0.29
CA SER A 20 1.07 -2.96 -0.12
C SER A 20 2.38 -3.20 0.65
N VAL A 21 2.29 -3.52 1.95
CA VAL A 21 3.46 -3.92 2.75
C VAL A 21 4.05 -5.23 2.24
N PHE A 22 3.21 -6.20 1.91
CA PHE A 22 3.66 -7.46 1.30
C PHE A 22 4.36 -7.22 -0.04
N ALA A 23 3.83 -6.33 -0.88
CA ALA A 23 4.47 -5.92 -2.13
C ALA A 23 5.85 -5.29 -1.88
N VAL A 24 5.97 -4.39 -0.90
CA VAL A 24 7.27 -3.79 -0.51
C VAL A 24 8.30 -4.86 -0.14
N VAL A 25 7.92 -5.87 0.64
CA VAL A 25 8.82 -6.97 1.02
C VAL A 25 9.24 -7.78 -0.20
N ASN A 26 8.28 -8.15 -1.07
CA ASN A 26 8.59 -8.92 -2.27
C ASN A 26 9.49 -8.15 -3.24
N ILE A 27 9.29 -6.83 -3.37
CA ILE A 27 10.15 -5.98 -4.20
C ILE A 27 11.57 -5.92 -3.63
N GLN A 28 11.74 -5.87 -2.30
CA GLN A 28 13.08 -5.91 -1.68
C GLN A 28 13.79 -7.25 -1.92
N VAL A 29 13.05 -8.35 -1.84
CA VAL A 29 13.56 -9.68 -2.23
C VAL A 29 13.95 -9.67 -3.71
N SER A 30 13.08 -9.16 -4.58
CA SER A 30 13.33 -9.08 -6.03
C SER A 30 14.56 -8.21 -6.34
N LEU A 31 14.75 -7.09 -5.65
CA LEU A 31 15.95 -6.24 -5.76
C LEU A 31 17.24 -6.93 -5.30
N THR A 32 17.15 -8.03 -4.55
CA THR A 32 18.32 -8.78 -4.09
C THR A 32 18.65 -9.92 -5.04
N TYR A 33 17.65 -10.54 -5.67
CA TYR A 33 17.82 -11.77 -6.45
C TYR A 33 17.61 -11.60 -7.96
N GLU A 34 16.91 -10.55 -8.40
CA GLU A 34 16.58 -10.34 -9.81
C GLU A 34 17.40 -9.23 -10.48
N THR A 35 18.25 -8.51 -9.73
CA THR A 35 19.11 -7.45 -10.29
C THR A 35 20.56 -7.89 -10.30
N GLU A 36 21.34 -7.37 -11.26
CA GLU A 36 22.76 -7.70 -11.39
C GLU A 36 23.57 -7.14 -10.20
N ASN A 37 23.25 -5.90 -9.80
CA ASN A 37 23.83 -5.27 -8.63
C ASN A 37 22.74 -4.74 -7.67
N MET A 38 23.12 -4.54 -6.41
CA MET A 38 22.23 -3.98 -5.37
C MET A 38 21.79 -2.53 -5.62
N LYS A 39 22.39 -1.84 -6.59
CA LYS A 39 22.01 -0.47 -6.99
C LYS A 39 21.13 -0.44 -8.23
N ASP A 40 20.97 -1.56 -8.92
CA ASP A 40 20.18 -1.63 -10.13
C ASP A 40 18.70 -1.73 -9.78
N CYS A 41 17.87 -1.13 -10.63
CA CYS A 41 16.43 -1.04 -10.40
C CYS A 41 15.62 -1.91 -11.37
N ILE A 42 16.23 -2.42 -12.43
CA ILE A 42 15.56 -3.20 -13.47
C ILE A 42 15.77 -4.68 -13.18
N SER A 43 14.66 -5.41 -13.02
CA SER A 43 14.68 -6.87 -12.89
C SER A 43 15.13 -7.53 -14.20
N LEU A 44 16.13 -8.41 -14.13
CA LEU A 44 16.59 -9.24 -15.23
C LEU A 44 15.57 -10.31 -15.62
N ILE A 45 14.65 -10.67 -14.71
CA ILE A 45 13.63 -11.69 -14.93
C ILE A 45 12.39 -11.08 -15.60
N SER A 46 11.88 -9.98 -15.03
CA SER A 46 10.61 -9.39 -15.44
C SER A 46 10.75 -8.11 -16.28
N GLY A 47 11.95 -7.52 -16.36
CA GLY A 47 12.19 -6.24 -17.04
C GLY A 47 11.58 -5.02 -16.34
N ARG A 48 10.97 -5.21 -15.15
CA ARG A 48 10.24 -4.15 -14.44
C ARG A 48 11.18 -3.26 -13.63
N ASN A 49 10.76 -2.01 -13.44
CA ASN A 49 11.44 -1.06 -12.56
C ASN A 49 10.97 -1.25 -11.11
N LEU A 50 11.70 -2.09 -10.38
CA LEU A 50 11.44 -2.45 -9.00
C LEU A 50 11.54 -1.23 -8.06
N CYS A 51 12.45 -0.29 -8.31
CA CYS A 51 12.58 0.92 -7.51
C CYS A 51 11.35 1.83 -7.61
N GLN A 52 10.81 1.99 -8.82
CA GLN A 52 9.59 2.76 -9.03
C GLN A 52 8.38 2.06 -8.37
N GLU A 53 8.24 0.75 -8.53
CA GLU A 53 7.17 -0.02 -7.86
C GLU A 53 7.27 0.08 -6.33
N LEU A 54 8.49 0.07 -5.78
CA LEU A 54 8.74 0.25 -4.35
C LEU A 54 8.29 1.62 -3.86
N LEU A 55 8.62 2.67 -4.62
CA LEU A 55 8.26 4.04 -4.29
C LEU A 55 6.74 4.24 -4.35
N VAL A 56 6.09 3.72 -5.39
CA VAL A 56 4.63 3.76 -5.53
C VAL A 56 3.96 3.02 -4.37
N SER A 57 4.43 1.83 -4.02
CA SER A 57 3.87 1.05 -2.90
C SER A 57 3.97 1.79 -1.57
N LYS A 58 5.11 2.46 -1.31
CA LYS A 58 5.28 3.31 -0.12
C LYS A 58 4.33 4.50 -0.10
N ILE A 59 4.14 5.19 -1.23
CA ILE A 59 3.19 6.31 -1.35
C ILE A 59 1.77 5.85 -1.06
N ILE A 60 1.35 4.70 -1.62
CA ILE A 60 0.02 4.12 -1.40
C ILE A 60 -0.21 3.89 0.10
N ILE A 61 0.75 3.29 0.80
CA ILE A 61 0.66 3.05 2.25
C ILE A 61 0.43 4.38 3.00
N VAL A 62 1.22 5.41 2.71
CA VAL A 62 1.10 6.72 3.36
C VAL A 62 -0.28 7.34 3.12
N ILE A 63 -0.75 7.34 1.87
CA ILE A 63 -2.08 7.88 1.52
C ILE A 63 -3.17 7.10 2.26
N CYS A 64 -3.13 5.77 2.25
CA CYS A 64 -4.11 4.94 2.95
C CYS A 64 -4.13 5.21 4.45
N LEU A 65 -2.97 5.39 5.09
CA LEU A 65 -2.90 5.75 6.52
C LEU A 65 -3.52 7.11 6.81
N ILE A 66 -3.27 8.11 5.95
CA ILE A 66 -3.89 9.44 6.07
C ILE A 66 -5.42 9.33 5.94
N VAL A 67 -5.90 8.58 4.95
CA VAL A 67 -7.34 8.39 4.71
C VAL A 67 -7.99 7.67 5.89
N VAL A 68 -7.40 6.56 6.37
CA VAL A 68 -7.92 5.81 7.53
C VAL A 68 -7.94 6.70 8.77
N SER A 69 -6.85 7.42 9.04
CA SER A 69 -6.76 8.36 10.17
C SER A 69 -7.84 9.45 10.09
N GLY A 70 -8.03 10.05 8.91
CA GLY A 70 -9.07 11.03 8.67
C GLY A 70 -10.47 10.46 8.88
N MET A 71 -10.76 9.28 8.32
CA MET A 71 -12.05 8.62 8.50
C MET A 71 -12.35 8.32 9.97
N LEU A 72 -11.37 7.79 10.71
CA LEU A 72 -11.49 7.51 12.14
C LEU A 72 -11.72 8.78 12.95
N SER A 73 -10.98 9.85 12.66
CA SER A 73 -11.08 11.15 13.36
C SER A 73 -12.44 11.81 13.15
N PHE A 74 -12.98 11.73 11.93
CA PHE A 74 -14.28 12.33 11.57
C PHE A 74 -15.44 11.33 11.61
N ARG A 75 -15.26 10.17 12.27
CA ARG A 75 -16.27 9.10 12.31
C ARG A 75 -17.65 9.59 12.73
N SER A 76 -17.75 10.43 13.75
CA SER A 76 -19.01 10.98 14.29
C SER A 76 -19.73 11.91 13.31
N ARG A 77 -19.02 12.51 12.36
CA ARG A 77 -19.60 13.36 11.31
C ARG A 77 -19.95 12.56 10.05
N ILE A 78 -19.22 11.48 9.79
CA ILE A 78 -19.33 10.67 8.56
C ILE A 78 -20.38 9.57 8.70
N VAL A 79 -20.40 8.87 9.83
CA VAL A 79 -21.37 7.82 10.12
C VAL A 79 -22.64 8.50 10.61
N LYS A 80 -23.75 8.28 9.91
CA LYS A 80 -25.07 8.72 10.37
C LYS A 80 -25.66 7.49 11.07
N ASP A 81 -25.97 7.64 12.36
CA ASP A 81 -26.74 6.65 13.11
C ASP A 81 -28.13 6.45 12.47
#